data_AF-A0A968XN56-F1
#
_entry.id   AF-A0A968XN56-F1
#
_cell.length_a   1.000
_cell.length_b   1.000
_cell.length_c   1.000
_cell.angle_alpha   90.00
_cell.angle_beta   90.00
_cell.angle_gamma   90.00
#
_symmetry.space_group_name_H-M   'P 1'
#
loop_
_entity.id
_entity.type
_entity.pdbx_description
1 polymer ?
#
loop_
_entity_poly.entity_id
_entity_poly.type
_entity_poly.pdbx_seq_one_letter_code
_entity_poly.pdbx_strand_id
1 'polypeptide(L)'
;MADRDPAWSPDGKWIAYFSDESGEYMLHLESQDGMSEVKKLTLDKSPSYYYTPKWSPDSKKIAYSDKRLNLWVIDIEKSATTKVDTNPFENPFQVIDYNWSPDSKWIAYTKQLRNRLCAVFAYSMDTAKTTQITDGLSDSRFPAFDKNGKYIYFTASTDTGPTTGWLDMSAFPFQTTRSVYAVVLKNDDPSPLSPESDEEKAQDDKPATPPRPPGAKPEPVTVKIDFDRILQRIVALPMAARSYQGLFAGRAGTIFLLEAVPASGTANTPNFGASLHRFDGSTRKTEKFRMA
;
A
#
# COMPACT_ATOMS: atom_id res chain seq x y z
N MET A 1 3.43 -30.02 2.28
CA MET A 1 2.61 -29.07 3.04
C MET A 1 3.45 -27.85 3.34
N ALA A 2 3.17 -26.76 2.64
CA ALA A 2 3.82 -25.47 2.80
C ALA A 2 2.75 -24.39 2.98
N ASP A 3 2.49 -24.03 4.23
CA ASP A 3 1.58 -22.96 4.61
C ASP A 3 2.33 -21.62 4.63
N ARG A 4 1.82 -20.60 3.94
CA ARG A 4 2.53 -19.34 3.74
C ARG A 4 1.62 -18.12 3.76
N ASP A 5 2.27 -16.99 4.02
CA ASP A 5 1.72 -15.63 3.98
C ASP A 5 0.41 -15.47 4.78
N PRO A 6 0.39 -15.78 6.10
CA PRO A 6 -0.82 -15.61 6.90
C PRO A 6 -1.21 -14.14 7.00
N ALA A 7 -2.51 -13.86 6.87
CA ALA A 7 -3.08 -12.53 6.96
C ALA A 7 -4.39 -12.54 7.77
N TRP A 8 -4.42 -11.71 8.80
CA TRP A 8 -5.59 -11.50 9.64
C TRP A 8 -6.63 -10.63 8.94
N SER A 9 -7.91 -11.02 9.04
CA SER A 9 -9.01 -10.16 8.64
C SER A 9 -9.11 -8.93 9.56
N PRO A 10 -9.50 -7.75 9.04
CA PRO A 10 -9.67 -6.55 9.85
C PRO A 10 -10.69 -6.67 10.98
N ASP A 11 -11.69 -7.55 10.84
CA ASP A 11 -12.64 -7.86 11.90
C ASP A 11 -12.11 -8.87 12.95
N GLY A 12 -10.89 -9.38 12.76
CA GLY A 12 -10.19 -10.30 13.66
C GLY A 12 -10.66 -11.75 13.58
N LYS A 13 -11.71 -12.06 12.81
CA LYS A 13 -12.37 -13.38 12.87
C LYS A 13 -11.67 -14.46 12.05
N TRP A 14 -10.91 -14.08 11.03
CA TRP A 14 -10.37 -15.01 10.04
C TRP A 14 -8.88 -14.83 9.86
N ILE A 15 -8.19 -15.94 9.64
CA ILE A 15 -6.82 -15.99 9.15
C ILE A 15 -6.86 -16.59 7.75
N ALA A 16 -6.38 -15.82 6.78
CA ALA A 16 -6.19 -16.28 5.41
C ALA A 16 -4.73 -16.67 5.20
N TYR A 17 -4.48 -17.81 4.55
CA TYR A 17 -3.13 -18.25 4.18
C TYR A 17 -3.18 -19.09 2.91
N PHE A 18 -2.06 -19.21 2.22
CA PHE A 18 -1.94 -20.12 1.09
C PHE A 18 -1.37 -21.46 1.54
N SER A 19 -1.97 -22.56 1.09
CA SER A 19 -1.52 -23.91 1.41
C SER A 19 -1.63 -24.83 0.19
N ASP A 20 -0.72 -25.80 0.11
CA ASP A 20 -0.74 -26.93 -0.84
C ASP A 20 -1.24 -28.24 -0.21
N GLU A 21 -1.78 -28.20 1.02
CA GLU A 21 -2.29 -29.37 1.73
C GLU A 21 -3.37 -30.13 0.92
N SER A 22 -4.14 -29.41 0.12
CA SER A 22 -5.17 -29.99 -0.76
C SER A 22 -4.65 -30.62 -2.07
N GLY A 23 -3.34 -30.57 -2.32
CA GLY A 23 -2.69 -31.02 -3.55
C GLY A 23 -2.45 -29.90 -4.59
N GLU A 24 -3.25 -28.82 -4.54
CA GLU A 24 -3.01 -27.59 -5.29
C GLU A 24 -2.89 -26.39 -4.33
N TYR A 25 -2.20 -25.33 -4.77
CA TYR A 25 -2.13 -24.08 -4.01
C TYR A 25 -3.51 -23.43 -3.96
N MET A 26 -4.11 -23.40 -2.77
CA MET A 26 -5.43 -22.80 -2.53
C MET A 26 -5.33 -21.74 -1.44
N LEU A 27 -6.35 -20.87 -1.39
CA LEU A 27 -6.52 -19.94 -0.28
C LEU A 27 -7.32 -20.62 0.82
N HIS A 28 -6.70 -20.82 1.97
CA HIS A 28 -7.33 -21.38 3.15
C HIS A 28 -7.81 -20.22 4.04
N LEU A 29 -9.03 -20.34 4.56
CA LEU A 29 -9.59 -19.45 5.56
C LEU A 29 -9.94 -20.26 6.80
N GLU A 30 -9.33 -19.87 7.91
CA GLU A 30 -9.50 -20.50 9.20
C GLU A 30 -10.05 -19.48 10.21
N SER A 31 -10.90 -19.94 11.11
CA SER A 31 -11.35 -19.12 12.23
C SER A 31 -10.17 -18.79 13.13
N GLN A 32 -10.15 -17.58 13.70
CA GLN A 32 -9.11 -17.14 14.65
C GLN A 32 -8.88 -18.15 15.80
N ASP A 33 -9.94 -18.82 16.26
CA ASP A 33 -9.88 -19.78 17.35
C ASP A 33 -9.41 -21.19 16.94
N GLY A 34 -9.24 -21.45 15.63
CA GLY A 34 -8.87 -22.76 15.08
C GLY A 34 -9.90 -23.86 15.32
N MET A 35 -11.11 -23.53 15.77
CA MET A 35 -12.12 -24.54 16.16
C MET A 35 -13.05 -24.95 15.01
N SER A 36 -13.05 -24.18 13.92
CA SER A 36 -13.90 -24.42 12.74
C SER A 36 -13.14 -25.13 11.63
N GLU A 37 -13.85 -25.87 10.78
CA GLU A 37 -13.26 -26.45 9.57
C GLU A 37 -12.67 -25.35 8.67
N VAL A 38 -11.49 -25.63 8.11
CA VAL A 38 -10.80 -24.72 7.20
C VAL A 38 -11.56 -24.62 5.88
N LYS A 39 -12.03 -23.42 5.55
CA LYS A 39 -12.66 -23.14 4.25
C LYS A 39 -11.57 -23.03 3.19
N LYS A 40 -11.63 -23.90 2.18
CA LYS A 40 -10.68 -23.93 1.06
C LYS A 40 -11.29 -23.24 -0.16
N LEU A 41 -10.63 -22.20 -0.67
CA LEU A 41 -11.07 -21.41 -1.82
C LEU A 41 -10.11 -21.59 -2.99
N THR A 42 -10.65 -22.04 -4.12
CA THR A 42 -9.94 -22.07 -5.40
C THR A 42 -9.87 -20.66 -5.99
N LEU A 43 -8.68 -20.27 -6.47
CA LEU A 43 -8.41 -18.88 -6.91
C LEU A 43 -8.50 -18.70 -8.43
N ASP A 44 -8.01 -19.66 -9.21
CA ASP A 44 -8.09 -19.66 -10.66
C ASP A 44 -8.25 -21.09 -11.18
N LYS A 45 -8.76 -21.23 -12.40
CA LYS A 45 -8.84 -22.51 -13.12
C LYS A 45 -7.47 -23.07 -13.48
N SER A 46 -6.47 -22.20 -13.57
CA SER A 46 -5.09 -22.59 -13.83
C SER A 46 -4.29 -22.52 -12.52
N PRO A 47 -3.72 -23.64 -12.04
CA PRO A 47 -2.86 -23.61 -10.87
C PRO A 47 -1.72 -22.60 -11.03
N SER A 48 -1.45 -21.89 -9.95
CA SER A 48 -0.40 -20.89 -9.85
C SER A 48 0.15 -20.87 -8.43
N TYR A 49 1.18 -20.08 -8.22
CA TYR A 49 1.75 -19.85 -6.91
C TYR A 49 1.43 -18.43 -6.48
N TYR A 50 0.81 -18.28 -5.32
CA TYR A 50 0.21 -17.03 -4.85
C TYR A 50 1.00 -16.43 -3.70
N TYR A 51 0.87 -15.11 -3.53
CA TYR A 51 1.66 -14.35 -2.58
C TYR A 51 0.87 -13.19 -1.96
N THR A 52 1.25 -12.84 -0.72
CA THR A 52 0.89 -11.59 -0.04
C THR A 52 -0.62 -11.32 0.02
N PRO A 53 -1.46 -12.19 0.61
CA PRO A 53 -2.88 -11.93 0.72
C PRO A 53 -3.10 -10.69 1.60
N LYS A 54 -3.89 -9.73 1.09
CA LYS A 54 -4.28 -8.51 1.81
C LYS A 54 -5.80 -8.38 1.83
N TRP A 55 -6.37 -8.44 3.02
CA TRP A 55 -7.78 -8.24 3.24
C TRP A 55 -8.22 -6.81 2.90
N SER A 56 -9.40 -6.68 2.32
CA SER A 56 -10.12 -5.41 2.25
C SER A 56 -10.55 -4.98 3.67
N PRO A 57 -10.58 -3.68 3.97
CA PRO A 57 -10.98 -3.18 5.29
C PRO A 57 -12.36 -3.66 5.80
N ASP A 58 -13.28 -3.98 4.89
CA ASP A 58 -14.59 -4.55 5.21
C ASP A 58 -14.58 -6.06 5.51
N SER A 59 -13.42 -6.72 5.45
CA SER A 59 -13.22 -8.15 5.66
C SER A 59 -13.98 -9.07 4.68
N LYS A 60 -14.32 -8.59 3.48
CA LYS A 60 -15.09 -9.38 2.49
C LYS A 60 -14.29 -9.88 1.30
N LYS A 61 -13.14 -9.26 1.04
CA LYS A 61 -12.30 -9.54 -0.13
C LYS A 61 -10.84 -9.66 0.26
N ILE A 62 -10.09 -10.39 -0.55
CA ILE A 62 -8.63 -10.50 -0.42
C ILE A 62 -8.00 -10.16 -1.77
N ALA A 63 -7.09 -9.19 -1.77
CA ALA A 63 -6.20 -8.93 -2.89
C ALA A 63 -4.95 -9.80 -2.76
N TYR A 64 -4.47 -10.37 -3.85
CA TYR A 64 -3.28 -11.22 -3.86
C TYR A 64 -2.58 -11.15 -5.21
N SER A 65 -1.31 -11.51 -5.23
CA SER A 65 -0.54 -11.62 -6.47
C SER A 65 -0.19 -13.07 -6.79
N ASP A 66 0.18 -13.34 -8.04
CA ASP A 66 0.62 -14.65 -8.49
C ASP A 66 2.00 -14.63 -9.17
N LYS A 67 2.55 -15.81 -9.41
CA LYS A 67 3.83 -16.00 -10.13
C LYS A 67 3.78 -15.55 -11.59
N ARG A 68 2.58 -15.40 -12.15
CA ARG A 68 2.34 -14.90 -13.51
C ARG A 68 2.21 -13.38 -13.55
N LEU A 69 2.63 -12.70 -12.49
CA LEU A 69 2.68 -11.24 -12.36
C LEU A 69 1.30 -10.58 -12.40
N ASN A 70 0.26 -11.30 -12.03
CA ASN A 70 -1.08 -10.76 -11.97
C ASN A 70 -1.40 -10.27 -10.55
N LEU A 71 -2.18 -9.20 -10.47
CA LEU A 71 -2.88 -8.78 -9.27
C LEU A 71 -4.33 -9.24 -9.38
N TRP A 72 -4.82 -9.91 -8.35
CA TRP A 72 -6.14 -10.49 -8.27
C TRP A 72 -6.88 -10.01 -7.03
N VAL A 73 -8.20 -10.12 -7.07
CA VAL A 73 -9.09 -10.00 -5.91
C VAL A 73 -10.01 -11.21 -5.88
N ILE A 74 -10.19 -11.83 -4.71
CA ILE A 74 -11.25 -12.80 -4.46
C ILE A 74 -12.30 -12.21 -3.53
N ASP A 75 -13.58 -12.39 -3.88
CA ASP A 75 -14.71 -12.20 -2.98
C ASP A 75 -14.99 -13.51 -2.24
N ILE A 76 -14.89 -13.48 -0.91
CA ILE A 76 -14.88 -14.68 -0.06
C ILE A 76 -16.27 -15.32 0.05
N GLU A 77 -17.32 -14.50 0.05
CA GLU A 77 -18.71 -14.97 0.12
C GLU A 77 -19.09 -15.63 -1.20
N LYS A 78 -18.77 -14.98 -2.32
CA LYS A 78 -19.12 -15.45 -3.67
C LYS A 78 -18.15 -16.48 -4.23
N SER A 79 -16.97 -16.65 -3.61
CA SER A 79 -15.86 -17.46 -4.15
C SER A 79 -15.53 -17.09 -5.60
N ALA A 80 -15.56 -15.79 -5.90
CA ALA A 80 -15.39 -15.27 -7.25
C ALA A 80 -14.12 -14.42 -7.33
N THR A 81 -13.32 -14.66 -8.36
CA THR A 81 -12.06 -13.94 -8.57
C THR A 81 -12.15 -12.93 -9.71
N THR A 82 -11.44 -11.83 -9.55
CA THR A 82 -11.36 -10.74 -10.53
C THR A 82 -9.90 -10.37 -10.73
N LYS A 83 -9.47 -10.34 -11.99
CA LYS A 83 -8.13 -9.89 -12.36
C LYS A 83 -8.11 -8.36 -12.36
N VAL A 84 -7.24 -7.76 -11.55
CA VAL A 84 -7.07 -6.31 -11.47
C VAL A 84 -6.13 -5.81 -12.57
N ASP A 85 -4.94 -6.40 -12.67
CA ASP A 85 -3.95 -6.04 -13.68
C ASP A 85 -2.85 -7.11 -13.82
N THR A 86 -1.97 -6.93 -14.80
CA THR A 86 -0.73 -7.70 -14.98
C THR A 86 0.46 -6.75 -15.06
N ASN A 87 1.50 -7.03 -14.28
CA ASN A 87 2.79 -6.37 -14.44
C ASN A 87 3.51 -6.99 -15.65
N PRO A 88 3.93 -6.18 -16.64
CA PRO A 88 4.42 -6.71 -17.92
C PRO A 88 5.84 -7.29 -17.87
N PHE A 89 6.55 -7.14 -16.75
CA PHE A 89 7.96 -7.50 -16.64
C PHE A 89 8.23 -8.24 -15.33
N GLU A 90 8.93 -9.36 -15.46
CA GLU A 90 9.41 -10.12 -14.31
C GLU A 90 10.57 -9.37 -13.63
N ASN A 91 10.59 -9.46 -12.31
CA ASN A 91 11.68 -9.00 -11.47
C ASN A 91 11.84 -10.03 -10.34
N PRO A 92 13.07 -10.37 -9.93
CA PRO A 92 13.34 -11.29 -8.81
C PRO A 92 12.72 -10.83 -7.49
N PHE A 93 12.49 -9.52 -7.33
CA PHE A 93 11.76 -8.95 -6.21
C PHE A 93 10.35 -8.62 -6.70
N GLN A 94 9.31 -9.19 -6.08
CA GLN A 94 7.92 -8.91 -6.46
C GLN A 94 7.67 -7.39 -6.51
N VAL A 95 7.23 -6.90 -7.67
CA VAL A 95 7.17 -5.44 -7.93
C VAL A 95 5.79 -4.86 -7.66
N ILE A 96 4.74 -5.67 -7.61
CA ILE A 96 3.39 -5.16 -7.42
C ILE A 96 3.15 -4.96 -5.92
N ASP A 97 3.50 -3.77 -5.44
CA ASP A 97 3.08 -3.26 -4.15
C ASP A 97 1.62 -2.80 -4.30
N TYR A 98 0.69 -3.36 -3.54
CA TYR A 98 -0.73 -2.96 -3.58
C TYR A 98 -1.30 -2.74 -2.18
N ASN A 99 -2.24 -1.80 -2.05
CA ASN A 99 -2.97 -1.54 -0.81
C ASN A 99 -4.42 -1.14 -1.11
N TRP A 100 -5.33 -1.60 -0.24
CA TRP A 100 -6.74 -1.24 -0.27
C TRP A 100 -6.96 0.20 0.22
N SER A 101 -7.95 0.87 -0.36
CA SER A 101 -8.52 2.08 0.23
C SER A 101 -9.28 1.76 1.51
N PRO A 102 -9.39 2.72 2.45
CA PRO A 102 -10.12 2.53 3.72
C PRO A 102 -11.60 2.17 3.54
N ASP A 103 -12.19 2.46 2.38
CA ASP A 103 -13.58 2.16 2.03
C ASP A 103 -13.77 0.84 1.27
N SER A 104 -12.69 0.07 1.05
CA SER A 104 -12.67 -1.20 0.30
C SER A 104 -13.08 -1.10 -1.18
N LYS A 105 -13.16 0.10 -1.75
CA LYS A 105 -13.61 0.33 -3.14
C LYS A 105 -12.50 0.54 -4.15
N TRP A 106 -11.27 0.74 -3.68
CA TRP A 106 -10.11 0.99 -4.52
C TRP A 106 -8.92 0.15 -4.10
N ILE A 107 -8.07 -0.14 -5.09
CA ILE A 107 -6.74 -0.68 -4.86
C ILE A 107 -5.75 0.27 -5.51
N ALA A 108 -4.82 0.80 -4.73
CA ALA A 108 -3.66 1.53 -5.25
C ALA A 108 -2.52 0.53 -5.38
N TYR A 109 -1.83 0.53 -6.52
CA TYR A 109 -0.77 -0.42 -6.77
C TYR A 109 0.33 0.13 -7.67
N THR A 110 1.48 -0.53 -7.68
CA THR A 110 2.59 -0.22 -8.57
C THR A 110 2.59 -1.12 -9.79
N LYS A 111 2.96 -0.55 -10.94
CA LYS A 111 3.17 -1.30 -12.18
C LYS A 111 4.39 -0.76 -12.90
N GLN A 112 5.22 -1.68 -13.40
CA GLN A 112 6.36 -1.31 -14.23
C GLN A 112 5.89 -0.94 -15.64
N LEU A 113 6.30 0.23 -16.09
CA LEU A 113 6.04 0.73 -17.44
C LEU A 113 7.10 0.22 -18.43
N ARG A 114 6.87 0.43 -19.73
CA ARG A 114 7.80 0.01 -20.79
C ARG A 114 9.20 0.59 -20.65
N ASN A 115 9.33 1.76 -20.03
CA ASN A 115 10.61 2.40 -19.72
C ASN A 115 11.30 1.83 -18.45
N ARG A 116 10.78 0.74 -17.87
CA ARG A 116 11.26 0.08 -16.65
C ARG A 116 11.07 0.83 -15.33
N LEU A 117 10.54 2.05 -15.37
CA LEU A 117 10.14 2.77 -14.15
C LEU A 117 8.77 2.29 -13.66
N CYS A 118 8.57 2.26 -12.36
CA CYS A 118 7.26 2.01 -11.77
C CYS A 118 6.41 3.28 -11.76
N ALA A 119 5.12 3.12 -12.02
CA ALA A 119 4.12 4.16 -11.76
C ALA A 119 3.06 3.65 -10.78
N VAL A 120 2.42 4.57 -10.07
CA VAL A 120 1.28 4.26 -9.20
C VAL A 120 0.01 4.29 -10.04
N PHE A 121 -0.83 3.27 -9.86
CA PHE A 121 -2.14 3.11 -10.48
C PHE A 121 -3.22 2.99 -9.40
N ALA A 122 -4.45 3.33 -9.75
CA ALA A 122 -5.63 3.08 -8.95
C ALA A 122 -6.65 2.25 -9.74
N TYR A 123 -7.11 1.15 -9.17
CA TYR A 123 -8.18 0.31 -9.69
C TYR A 123 -9.46 0.51 -8.88
N SER A 124 -10.57 0.76 -9.57
CA SER A 124 -11.90 0.88 -8.98
C SER A 124 -12.62 -0.46 -8.97
N MET A 125 -13.06 -0.91 -7.79
CA MET A 125 -13.89 -2.11 -7.66
C MET A 125 -15.29 -1.91 -8.23
N ASP A 126 -15.82 -0.68 -8.17
CA ASP A 126 -17.17 -0.34 -8.62
C ASP A 126 -17.27 -0.30 -10.16
N THR A 127 -16.23 0.20 -10.83
CA THR A 127 -16.25 0.41 -12.29
C THR A 127 -15.35 -0.58 -13.07
N ALA A 128 -14.61 -1.44 -12.36
CA ALA A 128 -13.61 -2.34 -12.93
C ALA A 128 -12.59 -1.63 -13.84
N LYS A 129 -12.26 -0.38 -13.51
CA LYS A 129 -11.38 0.48 -14.31
C LYS A 129 -10.08 0.78 -13.57
N THR A 130 -8.97 0.64 -14.31
CA THR A 130 -7.63 1.06 -13.91
C THR A 130 -7.31 2.44 -14.48
N THR A 131 -6.70 3.31 -13.67
CA THR A 131 -6.17 4.61 -14.09
C THR A 131 -4.77 4.82 -13.52
N GLN A 132 -3.85 5.31 -14.36
CA GLN A 132 -2.50 5.70 -13.93
C GLN A 132 -2.55 7.03 -13.16
N ILE A 133 -1.85 7.12 -12.03
CA ILE A 133 -1.81 8.30 -11.15
C ILE A 133 -0.55 9.13 -11.37
N THR A 134 0.62 8.49 -11.46
CA THR A 134 1.90 9.19 -11.66
C THR A 134 2.33 9.15 -13.13
N ASP A 135 3.12 10.13 -13.57
CA ASP A 135 3.46 10.35 -14.99
C ASP A 135 4.40 9.29 -15.60
N GLY A 136 5.08 8.49 -14.78
CA GLY A 136 6.05 7.50 -15.22
C GLY A 136 7.43 8.07 -15.56
N LEU A 137 7.72 9.31 -15.17
CA LEU A 137 9.04 9.95 -15.33
C LEU A 137 9.95 9.73 -14.11
N SER A 138 9.40 9.23 -13.00
CA SER A 138 10.13 8.83 -11.79
C SER A 138 9.65 7.45 -11.33
N ASP A 139 10.55 6.66 -10.74
CA ASP A 139 10.21 5.35 -10.21
C ASP A 139 9.37 5.48 -8.93
N SER A 140 8.05 5.37 -9.08
CA SER A 140 7.06 5.57 -8.04
C SER A 140 6.64 4.24 -7.41
N ARG A 141 6.85 4.07 -6.10
CA ARG A 141 6.61 2.83 -5.35
C ARG A 141 5.92 3.02 -4.01
N PHE A 142 5.42 1.91 -3.46
CA PHE A 142 4.80 1.79 -2.13
C PHE A 142 3.58 2.71 -1.90
N PRO A 143 2.54 2.63 -2.75
CA PRO A 143 1.35 3.44 -2.58
C PRO A 143 0.54 2.99 -1.36
N ALA A 144 0.09 3.92 -0.53
CA ALA A 144 -0.80 3.64 0.58
C ALA A 144 -1.85 4.76 0.74
N PHE A 145 -3.12 4.38 0.90
CA PHE A 145 -4.17 5.35 1.21
C PHE A 145 -4.06 5.86 2.64
N ASP A 146 -4.24 7.16 2.83
CA ASP A 146 -4.47 7.69 4.17
C ASP A 146 -5.78 7.14 4.75
N LYS A 147 -5.83 6.98 6.08
CA LYS A 147 -7.05 6.50 6.74
C LYS A 147 -8.22 7.48 6.65
N ASN A 148 -7.99 8.77 6.38
CA ASN A 148 -9.06 9.72 6.10
C ASN A 148 -9.61 9.64 4.66
N GLY A 149 -8.97 8.85 3.78
CA GLY A 149 -9.41 8.65 2.40
C GLY A 149 -9.16 9.83 1.44
N LYS A 150 -8.39 10.85 1.85
CA LYS A 150 -8.11 12.06 1.06
C LYS A 150 -6.83 11.99 0.25
N TYR A 151 -5.89 11.13 0.65
CA TYR A 151 -4.56 11.08 0.06
C TYR A 151 -4.15 9.65 -0.30
N ILE A 152 -3.36 9.51 -1.35
CA ILE A 152 -2.46 8.36 -1.52
C ILE A 152 -1.04 8.87 -1.28
N TYR A 153 -0.35 8.26 -0.34
CA TYR A 153 1.07 8.44 -0.14
C TYR A 153 1.84 7.47 -1.00
N PHE A 154 2.99 7.88 -1.51
CA PHE A 154 3.90 7.02 -2.25
C PHE A 154 5.32 7.58 -2.14
N THR A 155 6.28 6.80 -2.61
CA THR A 155 7.68 7.21 -2.71
C THR A 155 8.08 7.31 -4.18
N ALA A 156 8.96 8.23 -4.55
CA ALA A 156 9.49 8.30 -5.91
C ALA A 156 11.01 8.54 -5.93
N SER A 157 11.67 7.94 -6.91
CA SER A 157 13.11 8.10 -7.17
C SER A 157 13.37 8.54 -8.61
N THR A 158 14.36 9.43 -8.77
CA THR A 158 14.96 9.80 -10.06
C THR A 158 16.36 9.22 -10.26
N ASP A 159 16.90 8.53 -9.25
CA ASP A 159 18.26 7.96 -9.23
C ASP A 159 18.29 6.42 -9.34
N THR A 160 17.14 5.77 -9.55
CA THR A 160 17.06 4.29 -9.61
C THR A 160 17.67 3.68 -10.87
N GLY A 161 17.89 4.47 -11.92
CA GLY A 161 18.31 3.99 -13.25
C GLY A 161 19.47 2.96 -13.21
N PRO A 162 20.61 3.27 -12.59
CA PRO A 162 21.76 2.36 -12.48
C PRO A 162 21.47 1.06 -11.71
N THR A 163 20.44 1.04 -10.87
CA THR A 163 20.08 -0.12 -10.03
C THR A 163 19.00 -1.02 -10.64
N THR A 164 18.50 -0.69 -11.84
CA THR A 164 17.43 -1.47 -12.49
C THR A 164 17.88 -2.83 -13.01
N GLY A 165 19.18 -3.00 -13.27
CA GLY A 165 19.79 -4.25 -13.72
C GLY A 165 20.15 -5.17 -12.55
N TRP A 166 19.30 -6.13 -12.22
CA TRP A 166 19.48 -7.00 -11.05
C TRP A 166 20.81 -7.80 -11.04
N LEU A 167 21.15 -8.48 -12.14
CA LEU A 167 22.41 -9.23 -12.27
C LEU A 167 23.59 -8.34 -12.68
N ASP A 168 23.38 -7.03 -12.77
CA ASP A 168 24.42 -6.10 -13.17
C ASP A 168 25.25 -5.70 -11.96
N MET A 169 26.47 -6.23 -11.87
CA MET A 169 27.40 -5.89 -10.79
C MET A 169 27.81 -4.40 -10.79
N SER A 170 27.62 -3.68 -11.90
CA SER A 170 27.85 -2.24 -11.95
C SER A 170 26.83 -1.43 -11.12
N ALA A 171 25.71 -2.04 -10.72
CA ALA A 171 24.72 -1.43 -9.82
C ALA A 171 25.18 -1.36 -8.35
N PHE A 172 26.17 -2.17 -7.95
CA PHE A 172 26.57 -2.33 -6.54
C PHE A 172 27.01 -1.05 -5.80
N PRO A 173 27.70 -0.07 -6.42
CA PRO A 173 28.05 1.17 -5.74
C PRO A 173 26.88 2.16 -5.63
N PHE A 174 25.77 1.94 -6.34
CA PHE A 174 24.64 2.86 -6.36
C PHE A 174 23.61 2.50 -5.27
N GLN A 175 23.15 3.52 -4.54
CA GLN A 175 22.05 3.40 -3.59
C GLN A 175 20.89 4.25 -4.08
N THR A 176 19.74 3.62 -4.32
CA THR A 176 18.51 4.35 -4.66
C THR A 176 18.02 5.12 -3.46
N THR A 177 17.79 6.42 -3.63
CA THR A 177 17.09 7.24 -2.64
C THR A 177 15.70 7.60 -3.15
N ARG A 178 14.74 7.70 -2.24
CA ARG A 178 13.35 8.00 -2.57
C ARG A 178 12.85 9.16 -1.72
N SER A 179 12.21 10.13 -2.37
CA SER A 179 11.43 11.18 -1.72
C SER A 179 10.01 10.70 -1.49
N VAL A 180 9.32 11.27 -0.50
CA VAL A 180 7.94 10.90 -0.14
C VAL A 180 6.97 11.94 -0.67
N TYR A 181 5.91 11.47 -1.31
CA TYR A 181 4.89 12.31 -1.93
C TYR A 181 3.49 11.93 -1.44
N ALA A 182 2.59 12.88 -1.50
CA ALA A 182 1.16 12.68 -1.32
C ALA A 182 0.43 13.21 -2.56
N VAL A 183 -0.51 12.44 -3.10
CA VAL A 183 -1.48 12.94 -4.08
C VAL A 183 -2.80 13.23 -3.39
N VAL A 184 -3.34 14.43 -3.60
CA VAL A 184 -4.68 14.82 -3.12
C VAL A 184 -5.73 14.25 -4.08
N LEU A 185 -6.65 13.45 -3.57
CA LEU A 185 -7.54 12.63 -4.40
C LEU A 185 -8.73 13.41 -4.95
N LYS A 186 -9.33 14.31 -4.18
CA LYS A 186 -10.38 15.20 -4.67
C LYS A 186 -9.81 16.56 -5.09
N ASN A 187 -10.55 17.27 -5.93
CA ASN A 187 -10.15 18.61 -6.39
C ASN A 187 -10.30 19.69 -5.32
N ASP A 188 -11.23 19.49 -4.37
CA ASP A 188 -11.61 20.43 -3.32
C ASP A 188 -10.96 20.13 -1.96
N ASP A 189 -10.27 19.00 -1.82
CA ASP A 189 -9.55 18.68 -0.61
C ASP A 189 -8.29 19.56 -0.48
N PRO A 190 -7.98 20.06 0.73
CA PRO A 190 -6.79 20.86 0.95
C PRO A 190 -5.52 20.02 0.77
N SER A 191 -4.42 20.69 0.41
CA SER A 191 -3.10 20.08 0.45
C SER A 191 -2.77 19.65 1.89
N PRO A 192 -2.11 18.49 2.10
CA PRO A 192 -1.63 18.09 3.43
C PRO A 192 -0.58 19.05 4.00
N LEU A 193 -0.09 20.00 3.19
CA LEU A 193 0.92 20.99 3.58
C LEU A 193 0.40 22.43 3.55
N SER A 194 -0.92 22.64 3.37
CA SER A 194 -1.53 23.97 3.43
C SER A 194 -1.13 24.70 4.72
N PRO A 195 -0.78 26.00 4.69
CA PRO A 195 -0.50 26.75 5.91
C PRO A 195 -1.61 26.59 6.93
N GLU A 196 -1.26 26.38 8.19
CA GLU A 196 -2.24 26.45 9.27
C GLU A 196 -2.62 27.92 9.44
N SER A 197 -3.91 28.21 9.38
CA SER A 197 -4.40 29.56 9.68
C SER A 197 -4.17 29.85 11.16
N ASP A 198 -3.52 30.96 11.44
CA ASP A 198 -3.29 31.53 12.78
C ASP A 198 -4.49 32.35 13.28
N GLU A 199 -5.58 32.43 12.49
CA GLU A 199 -6.83 33.02 12.93
C GLU A 199 -7.42 32.19 14.05
N GLU A 200 -7.48 32.78 15.24
CA GLU A 200 -8.27 32.28 16.34
C GLU A 200 -9.72 32.15 15.84
N LYS A 201 -10.24 30.92 15.76
CA LYS A 201 -11.65 30.72 15.43
C LYS A 201 -12.46 31.52 16.44
N ALA A 202 -13.13 32.57 15.98
CA ALA A 202 -14.09 33.30 16.78
C ALA A 202 -14.97 32.26 17.49
N GLN A 203 -15.09 32.42 18.81
CA GLN A 203 -15.83 31.52 19.67
C GLN A 203 -17.32 31.67 19.33
N ASP A 204 -17.74 31.01 18.25
CA ASP A 204 -19.13 30.77 17.96
C ASP A 204 -19.65 29.92 19.11
N ASP A 205 -20.53 30.50 19.94
CA ASP A 205 -21.37 29.83 20.94
C ASP A 205 -22.33 28.83 20.27
N LYS A 206 -21.79 27.84 19.57
CA LYS A 206 -22.51 26.64 19.19
C LYS A 206 -22.36 25.64 20.33
N PRO A 207 -23.46 25.04 20.81
CA PRO A 207 -23.39 24.05 21.87
C PRO A 207 -22.40 22.96 21.47
N ALA A 208 -21.45 22.69 22.37
CA ALA A 208 -20.42 21.68 22.18
C ALA A 208 -21.07 20.37 21.73
N THR A 209 -20.60 19.83 20.60
CA THR A 209 -20.97 18.48 20.18
C THR A 209 -20.69 17.54 21.35
N PRO A 210 -21.68 16.76 21.82
CA PRO A 210 -21.48 15.90 22.98
C PRO A 210 -20.30 14.96 22.71
N PRO A 211 -19.44 14.70 23.73
CA PRO A 211 -18.33 13.79 23.56
C PRO A 211 -18.84 12.46 23.03
N ARG A 212 -18.19 11.98 21.97
CA ARG A 212 -18.51 10.72 21.31
C ARG A 212 -18.60 9.61 22.39
N PRO A 213 -19.73 8.90 22.51
CA PRO A 213 -19.86 7.87 23.53
C PRO A 213 -18.79 6.79 23.32
N PRO A 214 -18.19 6.26 24.39
CA PRO A 214 -17.22 5.17 24.30
C PRO A 214 -17.89 3.99 23.58
N GLY A 215 -17.43 3.68 22.37
CA GLY A 215 -17.98 2.62 21.52
C GLY A 215 -18.63 3.05 20.20
N ALA A 216 -18.76 4.34 19.89
CA ALA A 216 -19.28 4.76 18.59
C ALA A 216 -18.28 4.43 17.47
N LYS A 217 -18.65 3.50 16.57
CA LYS A 217 -17.86 3.10 15.39
C LYS A 217 -17.47 4.32 14.55
N PRO A 218 -16.19 4.46 14.10
CA PRO A 218 -15.73 5.53 13.22
C PRO A 218 -16.72 5.79 12.08
N GLU A 219 -16.94 7.06 11.72
CA GLU A 219 -17.76 7.36 10.54
C GLU A 219 -17.15 6.67 9.31
N PRO A 220 -18.00 6.14 8.41
CA PRO A 220 -17.51 5.45 7.23
C PRO A 220 -16.76 6.43 6.33
N VAL A 221 -15.46 6.18 6.15
CA VAL A 221 -14.62 6.93 5.22
C VAL A 221 -15.04 6.56 3.81
N THR A 222 -15.20 7.55 2.93
CA THR A 222 -15.50 7.35 1.51
C THR A 222 -14.37 7.92 0.67
N VAL A 223 -13.78 7.10 -0.20
CA VAL A 223 -12.70 7.49 -1.09
C VAL A 223 -13.26 7.83 -2.46
N LYS A 224 -13.02 9.07 -2.90
CA LYS A 224 -13.31 9.54 -4.24
C LYS A 224 -12.01 10.06 -4.85
N ILE A 225 -11.72 9.62 -6.07
CA ILE A 225 -10.56 10.06 -6.84
C ILE A 225 -11.08 10.84 -8.05
N ASP A 226 -10.88 12.14 -8.05
CA ASP A 226 -11.02 12.96 -9.25
C ASP A 226 -9.72 12.80 -10.05
N PHE A 227 -9.76 12.41 -11.32
CA PHE A 227 -8.55 12.20 -12.12
C PHE A 227 -8.12 13.42 -12.92
N ASP A 228 -9.01 14.40 -13.09
CA ASP A 228 -8.69 15.62 -13.80
C ASP A 228 -7.53 16.36 -13.12
N ARG A 229 -6.51 16.71 -13.90
CA ARG A 229 -5.29 17.39 -13.44
C ARG A 229 -4.63 16.77 -12.20
N ILE A 230 -4.77 15.46 -11.99
CA ILE A 230 -4.30 14.78 -10.76
C ILE A 230 -2.79 14.94 -10.52
N LEU A 231 -2.00 15.02 -11.58
CA LEU A 231 -0.54 15.26 -11.49
C LEU A 231 -0.19 16.59 -10.80
N GLN A 232 -1.05 17.61 -10.90
CA GLN A 232 -0.83 18.92 -10.28
C GLN A 232 -1.18 18.92 -8.78
N ARG A 233 -1.76 17.84 -8.28
CA ARG A 233 -2.13 17.64 -6.88
C ARG A 233 -1.16 16.72 -6.14
N ILE A 234 -0.02 16.42 -6.76
CA ILE A 234 1.08 15.69 -6.13
C ILE A 234 1.98 16.69 -5.42
N VAL A 235 2.15 16.51 -4.11
CA VAL A 235 3.01 17.36 -3.27
C VAL A 235 4.09 16.53 -2.59
N ALA A 236 5.30 17.07 -2.51
CA ALA A 236 6.41 16.45 -1.79
C ALA A 236 6.26 16.70 -0.28
N LEU A 237 6.29 15.65 0.52
CA LEU A 237 6.28 15.78 1.99
C LEU A 237 7.67 16.23 2.47
N PRO A 238 7.75 17.03 3.56
CA PRO A 238 9.01 17.58 4.08
C PRO A 238 9.82 16.50 4.84
N MET A 239 10.24 15.47 4.10
CA MET A 239 11.01 14.34 4.58
C MET A 239 12.30 14.23 3.77
N ALA A 240 13.40 13.87 4.42
CA ALA A 240 14.65 13.62 3.73
C ALA A 240 14.53 12.39 2.82
N ALA A 241 15.08 12.47 1.61
CA ALA A 241 15.18 11.31 0.74
C ALA A 241 16.12 10.26 1.34
N ARG A 242 15.69 8.99 1.37
CA ARG A 242 16.43 7.85 1.96
C ARG A 242 16.16 6.57 1.17
N SER A 243 16.86 5.49 1.51
CA SER A 243 16.63 4.16 0.92
C SER A 243 15.36 3.52 1.51
N TYR A 244 14.21 4.12 1.22
CA TYR A 244 12.92 3.61 1.64
C TYR A 244 12.55 2.35 0.85
N GLN A 245 12.22 1.27 1.56
CA GLN A 245 11.84 -0.05 1.04
C GLN A 245 10.39 -0.42 1.36
N GLY A 246 9.66 0.48 2.03
CA GLY A 246 8.25 0.28 2.34
C GLY A 246 7.62 1.55 2.90
N LEU A 247 6.32 1.70 2.65
CA LEU A 247 5.48 2.79 3.16
C LEU A 247 4.14 2.20 3.61
N PHE A 248 3.73 2.54 4.84
CA PHE A 248 2.53 2.02 5.48
C PHE A 248 1.73 3.19 6.07
N ALA A 249 0.42 3.21 5.82
CA ALA A 249 -0.46 4.18 6.44
C ALA A 249 -0.72 3.83 7.91
N GLY A 250 -0.54 4.80 8.80
CA GLY A 250 -0.86 4.72 10.22
C GLY A 250 -2.30 5.15 10.49
N ARG A 251 -2.51 5.94 11.56
CA ARG A 251 -3.74 6.73 11.74
C ARG A 251 -3.84 7.81 10.66
N ALA A 252 -5.00 8.45 10.53
CA ALA A 252 -5.20 9.54 9.58
C ALA A 252 -4.10 10.62 9.69
N GLY A 253 -3.49 10.98 8.57
CA GLY A 253 -2.39 11.93 8.46
C GLY A 253 -1.04 11.41 8.95
N THR A 254 -0.90 10.14 9.29
CA THR A 254 0.37 9.55 9.77
C THR A 254 0.82 8.43 8.83
N ILE A 255 2.10 8.42 8.47
CA ILE A 255 2.70 7.33 7.69
C ILE A 255 3.95 6.78 8.39
N PHE A 256 4.22 5.51 8.14
CA PHE A 256 5.44 4.83 8.55
C PHE A 256 6.24 4.45 7.31
N LEU A 257 7.56 4.66 7.34
CA LEU A 257 8.46 4.25 6.28
C LEU A 257 9.57 3.35 6.80
N LEU A 258 9.85 2.27 6.06
CA LEU A 258 10.95 1.36 6.33
C LEU A 258 12.17 1.81 5.53
N GLU A 259 13.24 2.24 6.19
CA GLU A 259 14.54 2.55 5.59
C GLU A 259 15.47 1.35 5.72
N ALA A 260 16.04 0.90 4.60
CA ALA A 260 17.17 -0.02 4.63
C ALA A 260 18.46 0.72 5.04
N VAL A 261 19.14 0.20 6.06
CA VAL A 261 20.41 0.71 6.58
C VAL A 261 21.49 -0.35 6.30
N PRO A 262 22.40 -0.11 5.33
CA PRO A 262 23.47 -1.05 5.02
C PRO A 262 24.40 -1.24 6.22
N ALA A 263 24.75 -2.49 6.57
CA ALA A 263 25.66 -2.76 7.67
C ALA A 263 27.13 -2.38 7.38
N SER A 264 27.55 -2.35 6.12
CA SER A 264 28.97 -2.20 5.73
C SER A 264 29.23 -1.14 4.64
N GLY A 265 28.27 -0.25 4.37
CA GLY A 265 28.42 0.77 3.32
C GLY A 265 28.34 0.23 1.88
N THR A 266 28.10 -1.07 1.68
CA THR A 266 27.80 -1.67 0.37
C THR A 266 26.40 -2.29 0.38
N ALA A 267 25.67 -2.11 -0.73
CA ALA A 267 24.23 -2.41 -0.83
C ALA A 267 23.86 -3.90 -0.80
N ASN A 268 24.83 -4.82 -0.75
CA ASN A 268 24.63 -6.27 -0.94
C ASN A 268 25.07 -7.15 0.24
N THR A 269 25.28 -6.60 1.44
CA THR A 269 25.40 -7.46 2.63
C THR A 269 24.01 -7.92 3.09
N PRO A 270 23.78 -9.22 3.32
CA PRO A 270 22.47 -9.75 3.71
C PRO A 270 22.01 -9.27 5.10
N ASN A 271 22.89 -8.59 5.84
CA ASN A 271 22.55 -7.89 7.08
C ASN A 271 22.10 -6.46 6.74
N PHE A 272 20.84 -6.29 6.39
CA PHE A 272 20.21 -4.97 6.37
C PHE A 272 19.72 -4.66 7.79
N GLY A 273 20.34 -3.68 8.44
CA GLY A 273 19.67 -3.01 9.54
C GLY A 273 18.43 -2.30 8.98
N ALA A 274 17.33 -2.28 9.74
CA ALA A 274 16.16 -1.51 9.36
C ALA A 274 15.96 -0.35 10.32
N SER A 275 15.57 0.80 9.79
CA SER A 275 15.08 1.92 10.59
C SER A 275 13.66 2.23 10.19
N LEU A 276 12.79 2.37 11.19
CA LEU A 276 11.41 2.78 10.97
C LEU A 276 11.30 4.29 11.18
N HIS A 277 10.67 4.99 10.25
CA HIS A 277 10.39 6.41 10.36
C HIS A 277 8.88 6.61 10.50
N ARG A 278 8.45 7.49 11.41
CA ARG A 278 7.07 7.96 11.50
C ARG A 278 7.03 9.41 11.08
N PHE A 279 6.21 9.72 10.08
CA PHE A 279 5.87 11.10 9.73
C PHE A 279 4.48 11.43 10.23
N ASP A 280 4.36 12.51 10.98
CA ASP A 280 3.09 13.05 11.45
C ASP A 280 2.74 14.28 10.62
N GLY A 281 1.68 14.21 9.82
CA GLY A 281 1.25 15.27 8.91
C GLY A 281 0.75 16.54 9.61
N SER A 282 0.32 16.45 10.87
CA SER A 282 -0.10 17.64 11.63
C SER A 282 1.11 18.47 12.05
N THR A 283 2.13 17.82 12.62
CA THR A 283 3.35 18.52 13.07
C THR A 283 4.38 18.69 11.97
N ARG A 284 4.23 17.95 10.86
CA ARG A 284 5.20 17.82 9.75
C ARG A 284 6.57 17.33 10.20
N LYS A 285 6.63 16.64 11.34
CA LYS A 285 7.86 16.10 11.92
C LYS A 285 8.01 14.64 11.57
N THR A 286 9.27 14.24 11.39
CA THR A 286 9.67 12.85 11.21
C THR A 286 10.43 12.38 12.44
N GLU A 287 9.99 11.28 13.02
CA GLU A 287 10.68 10.58 14.11
C GLU A 287 11.27 9.27 13.60
N LYS A 288 12.51 8.97 14.01
CA LYS A 288 13.22 7.74 13.64
C LYS A 288 13.29 6.79 14.83
N PHE A 289 12.85 5.55 14.61
CA PHE A 289 12.93 4.43 15.53
C PHE A 289 13.98 3.45 14.99
N ARG A 290 14.98 3.11 15.81
CA ARG A 290 15.89 2.01 15.48
C ARG A 290 15.21 0.71 15.88
N MET A 291 15.13 -0.22 14.93
CA MET A 291 14.85 -1.61 15.27
C MET A 291 16.16 -2.20 15.79
N ALA A 292 16.14 -2.66 17.04
CA ALA A 292 17.28 -3.29 17.71
C ALA A 292 17.48 -4.72 17.21
#